data_AF-A0A2K0XPJ2-F1
#
_entry.id   AF-A0A2K0XPJ2-F1
#
_cell.length_a   1.000
_cell.length_b   1.000
_cell.length_c   1.000
_cell.angle_alpha   90.00
_cell.angle_beta   90.00
_cell.angle_gamma   90.00
#
_symmetry.space_group_name_H-M   'P 1'
#
loop_
_entity.id
_entity.type
_entity.pdbx_description
1 polymer ?
#
loop_
_entity_poly.entity_id
_entity_poly.type
_entity_poly.pdbx_seq_one_letter_code
_entity_poly.pdbx_strand_id
1 'polypeptide(L)'
;MNLFAYLCKALLLLLFANIIISADITKEYIIKYNLLRFFNQTCKIMRSRLKISNMDATKIIDKVLKAVGLNAPTFAKTIGVNYQRIFDLQRGRVKKFHPEIVKGILENWPNMNANFLYTGEGEVMLSPGQPAPQSSIEDMVNSAVEKVLEKEEYQSRVKAVDEREQVLNKRENMLAEREVKVTSMYSELMEKDKELRDKEARLVELERSIMSRELQMEVKKKNREY
;
A
#
# COMPACT_ATOMS: atom_id res chain seq x y z
N MET A 1 -7.00 -34.05 -42.15
CA MET A 1 -7.92 -33.13 -41.44
C MET A 1 -7.39 -32.61 -40.10
N ASN A 2 -6.10 -32.76 -39.76
CA ASN A 2 -5.63 -32.44 -38.40
C ASN A 2 -4.93 -31.07 -38.25
N LEU A 3 -4.35 -30.51 -39.32
CA LEU A 3 -3.54 -29.30 -39.22
C LEU A 3 -4.35 -28.05 -38.81
N PHE A 4 -5.59 -27.94 -39.28
CA PHE A 4 -6.48 -26.82 -38.95
C PHE A 4 -6.92 -26.83 -37.48
N ALA A 5 -7.15 -28.03 -36.92
CA ALA A 5 -7.51 -28.19 -35.51
C ALA A 5 -6.35 -27.82 -34.56
N TYR A 6 -5.11 -28.17 -34.92
CA TYR A 6 -3.92 -27.76 -34.15
C TYR A 6 -3.67 -26.25 -34.22
N LEU A 7 -3.86 -25.64 -35.40
CA LEU A 7 -3.75 -24.18 -35.57
C LEU A 7 -4.80 -23.43 -34.76
N CYS A 8 -6.06 -23.87 -34.76
CA CYS A 8 -7.11 -23.28 -33.92
C CYS A 8 -6.81 -23.41 -32.42
N LYS A 9 -6.29 -24.56 -31.97
CA LYS A 9 -5.97 -24.80 -30.56
C LYS A 9 -4.79 -23.95 -30.08
N ALA A 10 -3.77 -23.76 -30.93
CA ALA A 10 -2.64 -22.88 -30.67
C ALA A 10 -3.06 -21.40 -30.61
N LEU A 11 -3.93 -20.96 -31.51
CA LEU A 11 -4.45 -19.59 -31.50
C LEU A 11 -5.29 -19.30 -30.25
N LEU A 12 -6.11 -20.26 -29.83
CA LEU A 12 -6.92 -20.15 -28.62
C LEU A 12 -6.04 -20.02 -27.36
N LEU A 13 -5.00 -20.84 -27.25
CA LEU A 13 -4.04 -20.78 -26.13
C LEU A 13 -3.29 -19.45 -26.06
N LEU A 14 -2.90 -18.89 -27.21
CA LEU A 14 -2.26 -17.57 -27.27
C LEU A 14 -3.20 -16.43 -26.86
N LEU A 15 -4.49 -16.52 -27.23
CA LEU A 15 -5.50 -15.55 -26.79
C LEU A 15 -5.75 -15.64 -25.28
N PHE A 16 -5.86 -16.85 -24.71
CA PHE A 16 -6.02 -17.03 -23.27
C PHE A 16 -4.79 -16.54 -22.48
N ALA A 17 -3.58 -16.83 -22.96
CA ALA A 17 -2.35 -16.33 -22.33
C ALA A 17 -2.28 -14.79 -22.35
N ASN A 18 -2.64 -14.15 -23.46
CA ASN A 18 -2.69 -12.68 -23.55
C ASN A 18 -3.75 -12.06 -22.63
N ILE A 19 -4.92 -12.70 -22.47
CA ILE A 19 -5.96 -12.25 -21.55
C ILE A 19 -5.49 -12.36 -20.09
N ILE A 20 -4.83 -13.46 -19.72
CA ILE A 20 -4.30 -13.68 -18.36
C ILE A 20 -3.20 -12.65 -18.04
N ILE A 21 -2.26 -12.42 -18.96
CA ILE A 21 -1.20 -11.42 -18.80
C ILE A 21 -1.78 -10.00 -18.69
N SER A 22 -2.81 -9.68 -19.51
CA SER A 22 -3.50 -8.39 -19.42
C SER A 22 -4.25 -8.20 -18.09
N ALA A 23 -4.84 -9.27 -17.54
CA ALA A 23 -5.52 -9.25 -16.25
C ALA A 23 -4.56 -9.09 -15.06
N ASP A 24 -3.34 -9.63 -15.14
CA ASP A 24 -2.33 -9.47 -14.08
C ASP A 24 -1.69 -8.08 -14.08
N ILE A 25 -1.37 -7.54 -15.27
CA ILE A 25 -0.83 -6.18 -15.43
C ILE A 25 -1.83 -5.13 -14.91
N THR A 26 -3.13 -5.34 -15.16
CA THR A 26 -4.18 -4.42 -14.68
C THR A 26 -4.34 -4.46 -13.16
N LYS A 27 -4.22 -5.63 -12.51
CA LYS A 27 -4.21 -5.73 -11.05
C LYS A 27 -3.02 -5.01 -10.43
N GLU A 28 -1.81 -5.19 -10.98
CA GLU A 28 -0.61 -4.53 -10.46
C GLU A 28 -0.70 -3.00 -10.60
N TYR A 29 -1.26 -2.50 -11.72
CA TYR A 29 -1.45 -1.07 -11.94
C TYR A 29 -2.50 -0.46 -10.99
N ILE A 30 -3.62 -1.17 -10.77
CA ILE A 30 -4.68 -0.74 -9.84
C ILE A 30 -4.15 -0.70 -8.40
N ILE A 31 -3.34 -1.69 -7.99
CA ILE A 31 -2.72 -1.72 -6.66
C ILE A 31 -1.75 -0.55 -6.50
N LYS A 32 -0.86 -0.29 -7.48
CA LYS A 32 0.09 0.84 -7.45
C LYS A 32 -0.64 2.19 -7.41
N TYR A 33 -1.70 2.37 -8.21
CA TYR A 33 -2.47 3.61 -8.25
C TYR A 33 -3.23 3.86 -6.93
N ASN A 34 -3.81 2.81 -6.34
CA ASN A 34 -4.48 2.91 -5.04
C ASN A 34 -3.49 3.15 -3.89
N LEU A 35 -2.31 2.53 -3.89
CA LEU A 35 -1.24 2.82 -2.93
C LEU A 35 -0.78 4.27 -3.03
N LEU A 36 -0.53 4.77 -4.25
CA LEU A 36 -0.07 6.14 -4.48
C LEU A 36 -1.14 7.18 -4.08
N ARG A 37 -2.42 6.86 -4.30
CA ARG A 37 -3.55 7.68 -3.86
C ARG A 37 -3.70 7.66 -2.34
N PHE A 38 -3.56 6.50 -1.71
CA PHE A 38 -3.59 6.38 -0.25
C PHE A 38 -2.43 7.13 0.39
N PHE A 39 -1.21 7.00 -0.16
CA PHE A 39 -0.02 7.74 0.28
C PHE A 39 -0.19 9.25 0.14
N ASN A 40 -0.71 9.74 -1.00
CA ASN A 40 -0.99 11.17 -1.16
C ASN A 40 -2.06 11.68 -0.18
N GLN A 41 -3.09 10.88 0.09
CA GLN A 41 -4.14 11.21 1.06
C GLN A 41 -3.57 11.26 2.49
N THR A 42 -2.75 10.29 2.89
CA THR A 42 -2.10 10.27 4.21
C THR A 42 -1.10 11.41 4.37
N CYS A 43 -0.30 11.72 3.35
CA CYS A 43 0.58 12.90 3.34
C CYS A 43 -0.21 14.21 3.45
N LYS A 44 -1.35 14.33 2.76
CA LYS A 44 -2.24 15.50 2.86
C LYS A 44 -2.83 15.64 4.26
N ILE A 45 -3.25 14.53 4.87
CA ILE A 45 -3.74 14.49 6.25
C ILE A 45 -2.64 14.88 7.23
N MET A 46 -1.43 14.32 7.12
CA MET A 46 -0.28 14.67 7.96
C MET A 46 0.10 16.14 7.83
N ARG A 47 0.11 16.70 6.61
CA ARG A 47 0.38 18.13 6.34
C ARG A 47 -0.69 19.05 6.94
N SER A 48 -1.94 18.60 7.00
CA SER A 48 -3.05 19.33 7.63
C SER A 48 -3.13 19.18 9.15
N ARG A 49 -2.63 18.06 9.71
CA ARG A 49 -2.59 17.75 11.15
C ARG A 49 -1.34 18.28 11.86
N LEU A 50 -0.29 18.69 11.14
CA LEU A 50 0.83 19.46 11.69
C LEU A 50 0.43 20.93 11.97
N LYS A 51 -0.76 21.15 12.55
CA LYS A 51 -1.05 22.36 13.32
C LYS A 51 -0.43 22.14 14.69
N ILE A 52 0.88 22.28 14.76
CA ILE A 52 1.62 22.40 16.02
C ILE A 52 0.92 23.52 16.79
N SER A 53 0.37 23.18 17.95
CA SER A 53 -0.25 24.12 18.87
C SER A 53 0.69 25.31 19.04
N ASN A 54 0.24 26.48 18.57
CA ASN A 54 0.91 27.76 18.75
C ASN A 54 1.06 28.02 20.26
N MET A 55 2.20 27.66 20.87
CA MET A 55 2.75 28.55 21.88
C MET A 55 3.26 29.77 21.14
N ASP A 56 2.70 30.92 21.48
CA ASP A 56 2.97 32.17 20.78
C ASP A 56 4.46 32.48 20.89
N ALA A 57 5.15 32.65 19.76
CA ALA A 57 6.58 32.95 19.73
C ALA A 57 6.90 34.20 20.58
N THR A 58 5.92 35.08 20.78
CA THR A 58 5.91 36.19 21.74
C THR A 58 6.22 35.78 23.18
N LYS A 59 5.58 34.73 23.71
CA LYS A 59 5.83 34.27 25.09
C LYS A 59 7.22 33.66 25.23
N ILE A 60 7.70 33.01 24.18
CA ILE A 60 9.02 32.39 24.15
C ILE A 60 10.10 33.48 24.11
N ILE A 61 9.99 34.47 23.21
CA ILE A 61 10.97 35.57 23.11
C ILE A 61 11.02 36.40 24.40
N ASP A 62 9.88 36.66 25.04
CA ASP A 62 9.86 37.42 26.30
C ASP A 62 10.56 36.67 27.45
N LYS A 63 10.42 35.34 27.51
CA LYS A 63 11.14 34.51 28.47
C LYS A 63 12.64 34.46 28.17
N VAL A 64 13.02 34.37 26.90
CA VAL A 64 14.43 34.39 26.46
C VAL A 64 15.08 35.75 26.80
N LEU A 65 14.42 36.87 26.49
CA LEU A 65 14.93 38.20 26.82
C LEU A 65 15.10 38.40 28.33
N LYS A 66 14.16 37.89 29.14
CA LYS A 66 14.26 37.91 30.62
C LYS A 66 15.42 37.05 31.14
N ALA A 67 15.62 35.86 30.58
CA ALA A 67 16.70 34.96 31.01
C ALA A 67 18.09 35.50 30.64
N VAL A 68 18.19 36.16 29.48
CA VAL A 68 19.43 36.78 29.01
C VAL A 68 19.68 38.14 29.68
N GLY A 69 18.64 38.77 30.24
CA GLY A 69 18.74 40.08 30.91
C GLY A 69 19.01 41.25 29.96
N LEU A 70 18.70 41.11 28.66
CA LEU A 70 18.95 42.12 27.64
C LEU A 70 17.64 42.67 27.05
N ASN A 71 17.67 43.96 26.67
CA ASN A 71 16.58 44.57 25.91
C ASN A 71 16.60 44.09 24.45
N ALA A 72 15.44 44.03 23.79
CA ALA A 72 15.29 43.56 22.40
C ALA A 72 16.26 44.21 21.38
N PRO A 73 16.56 45.53 21.44
CA PRO A 73 17.53 46.14 20.54
C PRO A 73 18.97 45.65 20.76
N THR A 74 19.38 45.54 22.03
CA THR A 74 20.71 45.05 22.42
C THR A 74 20.85 43.57 22.07
N PHE A 75 19.81 42.78 22.35
CA PHE A 75 19.74 41.37 22.01
C PHE A 75 19.93 41.14 20.50
N ALA A 76 19.19 41.87 19.66
CA ALA A 76 19.30 41.77 18.20
C ALA A 76 20.72 42.10 17.70
N LYS A 77 21.35 43.13 18.29
CA LYS A 77 22.73 43.51 17.98
C LYS A 77 23.74 42.43 18.37
N THR A 78 23.55 41.80 19.54
CA THR A 78 24.43 40.73 20.04
C THR A 78 24.37 39.47 19.17
N ILE A 79 23.17 39.07 18.72
CA ILE A 79 23.00 37.89 17.85
C ILE A 79 23.22 38.20 16.36
N GLY A 80 23.50 39.45 15.99
CA GLY A 80 23.74 39.86 14.61
C GLY A 80 22.51 39.80 13.69
N VAL A 81 21.29 39.89 14.24
CA VAL A 81 20.05 39.87 13.44
C VAL A 81 19.37 41.23 13.41
N ASN A 82 18.59 41.49 12.36
CA ASN A 82 17.84 42.74 12.25
C ASN A 82 16.84 42.89 13.41
N TYR A 83 16.89 44.02 14.11
CA TYR A 83 15.99 44.38 15.21
C TYR A 83 14.50 44.17 14.86
N GLN A 84 14.09 44.48 13.63
CA GLN A 84 12.72 44.30 13.17
C GLN A 84 12.24 42.84 13.31
N ARG A 85 13.12 41.85 13.11
CA ARG A 85 12.76 40.43 13.25
C ARG A 85 12.44 40.06 14.70
N ILE A 86 13.15 40.63 15.66
CA ILE A 86 12.88 40.44 17.09
C ILE A 86 11.59 41.16 17.49
N PHE A 87 11.39 42.37 16.97
CA PHE A 87 10.18 43.15 17.21
C PHE A 87 8.91 42.49 16.64
N ASP A 88 8.99 41.91 15.44
CA ASP A 88 7.88 41.20 14.81
C ASP A 88 7.53 39.90 15.57
N LEU A 89 8.50 39.27 16.24
CA LEU A 89 8.27 38.13 17.17
C LEU A 89 7.54 38.58 18.45
N GLN A 90 7.93 39.72 19.03
CA GLN A 90 7.25 40.27 20.22
C GLN A 90 5.82 40.74 19.95
N ARG A 91 5.53 41.23 18.73
CA ARG A 91 4.16 41.63 18.33
C ARG A 91 3.29 40.49 17.80
N GLY A 92 3.80 39.26 17.76
CA GLY A 92 3.07 38.09 17.27
C GLY A 92 2.81 38.11 15.76
N ARG A 93 3.52 38.96 14.99
CA ARG A 93 3.44 38.97 13.52
C ARG A 93 4.04 37.70 12.92
N VAL A 94 5.03 37.13 13.61
CA VAL A 94 5.67 35.88 13.24
C VAL A 94 5.39 34.84 14.31
N LYS A 95 4.87 33.68 13.88
CA LYS A 95 4.45 32.58 14.77
C LYS A 95 5.59 31.63 15.15
N LYS A 96 6.76 31.71 14.50
CA LYS A 96 7.88 30.76 14.64
C LYS A 96 9.23 31.48 14.57
N PHE A 97 10.21 30.99 15.33
CA PHE A 97 11.58 31.49 15.23
C PHE A 97 12.19 31.11 13.88
N HIS A 98 12.84 32.09 13.24
CA HIS A 98 13.66 31.82 12.06
C HIS A 98 14.92 31.06 12.48
N PRO A 99 15.40 30.07 11.71
CA PRO A 99 16.59 29.29 12.05
C PRO A 99 17.84 30.13 12.32
N GLU A 100 18.01 31.26 11.62
CA GLU A 100 19.11 32.20 11.86
C GLU A 100 19.09 32.82 13.26
N ILE A 101 17.90 33.13 13.80
CA ILE A 101 17.77 33.70 15.15
C ILE A 101 18.14 32.64 16.17
N VAL A 102 17.66 31.40 15.97
CA VAL A 102 17.99 30.26 16.84
C VAL A 102 19.50 30.00 16.83
N LYS A 103 20.12 30.01 15.65
CA LYS A 103 21.56 29.83 15.50
C LYS A 103 22.35 30.92 16.22
N GLY A 104 22.00 32.20 16.01
CA GLY A 104 22.67 33.31 16.68
C GLY A 104 22.49 33.31 18.21
N ILE A 105 21.37 32.78 18.71
CA ILE A 105 21.16 32.58 20.15
C ILE A 105 22.10 31.48 20.68
N LEU A 106 22.18 30.33 20.00
CA LEU A 106 23.01 29.21 20.44
C LEU A 106 24.52 29.53 20.37
N GLU A 107 24.94 30.38 19.43
CA GLU A 107 26.33 30.86 19.32
C GLU A 107 26.74 31.78 20.48
N ASN A 108 25.83 32.66 20.94
CA ASN A 108 26.11 33.60 22.02
C ASN A 108 25.80 33.02 23.42
N TRP A 109 24.87 32.07 23.50
CA TRP A 109 24.46 31.39 24.72
C TRP A 109 24.37 29.88 24.48
N PRO A 110 25.51 29.16 24.56
CA PRO A 110 25.56 27.71 24.32
C PRO A 110 24.79 26.89 25.37
N ASN A 111 24.46 27.50 26.52
CA ASN A 111 23.62 26.93 27.57
C ASN A 111 22.11 27.12 27.32
N MET A 112 21.71 27.74 26.21
CA MET A 112 20.30 27.94 25.86
C MET A 112 19.67 26.65 25.33
N ASN A 113 18.46 26.34 25.77
CA ASN A 113 17.75 25.14 25.32
C ASN A 113 17.14 25.34 23.92
N ALA A 114 17.70 24.67 22.91
CA ALA A 114 17.18 24.72 21.54
C ALA A 114 15.75 24.16 21.41
N ASN A 115 15.39 23.16 22.21
CA ASN A 115 14.04 22.58 22.19
C ASN A 115 13.03 23.64 22.64
N PHE A 116 13.32 24.38 23.71
CA PHE A 116 12.48 25.46 24.23
C PHE A 116 12.20 26.56 23.17
N LEU A 117 13.16 26.87 22.29
CA LEU A 117 12.97 27.88 21.23
C LEU A 117 11.97 27.44 20.15
N TYR A 118 11.83 26.13 19.91
CA TYR A 118 10.92 25.59 18.89
C TYR A 118 9.58 25.10 19.44
N THR A 119 9.57 24.57 20.66
CA THR A 119 8.39 23.94 21.28
C THR A 119 7.77 24.80 22.38
N GLY A 120 8.55 25.69 23.00
CA GLY A 120 8.12 26.46 24.18
C GLY A 120 8.04 25.63 25.46
N GLU A 121 8.43 24.35 25.41
CA GLU A 121 8.40 23.40 26.51
C GLU A 121 9.81 23.20 27.09
N GLY A 122 9.92 23.17 28.44
CA GLY A 122 11.17 22.98 29.17
C GLY A 122 11.77 24.27 29.78
N GLU A 123 12.96 24.13 30.37
CA GLU A 123 13.71 25.24 30.96
C GLU A 123 14.42 26.07 29.89
N VAL A 124 14.45 27.39 30.07
CA VAL A 124 15.04 28.36 29.12
C VAL A 124 16.57 28.20 29.05
N MET A 125 17.21 28.03 30.21
CA MET A 125 18.64 27.78 30.33
C MET A 125 18.88 26.40 30.92
N LEU A 126 19.82 25.67 30.32
CA LEU A 126 20.28 24.38 30.85
C LEU A 126 21.28 24.65 31.99
N SER A 127 21.14 23.92 33.10
CA SER A 127 22.13 23.93 34.19
C SER A 127 23.48 23.39 33.69
N PRO A 128 24.63 23.96 34.10
CA PRO A 128 25.93 23.52 33.62
C PRO A 128 26.17 22.04 33.95
N GLY A 129 26.21 21.19 32.92
CA GLY A 129 26.42 19.75 33.05
C GLY A 129 25.22 18.86 32.74
N GLN A 130 24.02 19.39 32.48
CA GLN A 130 22.94 18.59 31.91
C GLN A 130 23.05 18.56 30.38
N PRO A 131 23.25 17.38 29.76
CA PRO A 131 23.06 17.27 28.32
C PRO A 131 21.62 17.68 28.01
N ALA A 132 21.43 18.50 26.97
CA ALA A 132 20.09 18.86 26.50
C ALA A 132 19.24 17.58 26.44
N PRO A 133 17.97 17.58 26.92
CA PRO A 133 17.10 16.43 26.78
C PRO A 133 16.86 16.21 25.28
N GLN A 134 17.76 15.43 24.68
CA GLN A 134 17.52 14.70 23.46
C GLN A 134 16.60 13.57 23.90
N SER A 135 15.31 13.86 24.14
CA SER A 135 14.33 12.82 23.89
C SER A 135 14.64 12.34 22.48
N SER A 136 15.05 11.08 22.33
CA SER A 136 15.38 10.57 21.00
C SER A 136 14.20 10.91 20.11
N ILE A 137 14.45 11.28 18.87
CA ILE A 137 13.37 11.53 17.90
C ILE A 137 12.39 10.33 17.93
N GLU A 138 12.91 9.14 18.23
CA GLU A 138 12.17 7.91 18.48
C GLU A 138 11.15 8.02 19.63
N ASP A 139 11.49 8.58 20.79
CA ASP A 139 10.58 8.68 21.94
C ASP A 139 9.42 9.66 21.68
N MET A 140 9.71 10.76 21.00
CA MET A 140 8.68 11.72 20.58
C MET A 140 7.75 11.13 19.53
N VAL A 141 8.31 10.37 18.57
CA VAL A 141 7.54 9.68 17.54
C VAL A 141 6.68 8.58 18.16
N ASN A 142 7.23 7.77 19.06
CA ASN A 142 6.51 6.69 19.74
C ASN A 142 5.34 7.25 20.57
N SER A 143 5.55 8.31 21.35
CA SER A 143 4.47 8.95 22.11
C SER A 143 3.38 9.56 21.21
N ALA A 144 3.76 10.14 20.07
CA ALA A 144 2.80 10.69 19.11
C ALA A 144 2.02 9.58 18.39
N VAL A 145 2.67 8.47 18.06
CA VAL A 145 2.05 7.28 17.47
C VAL A 145 1.04 6.68 18.45
N GLU A 146 1.40 6.51 19.71
CA GLU A 146 0.52 5.95 20.74
C GLU A 146 -0.75 6.79 20.93
N LYS A 147 -0.62 8.12 21.01
CA LYS A 147 -1.77 9.05 21.06
C LYS A 147 -2.65 9.03 19.79
N VAL A 148 -2.12 8.59 18.65
CA VAL A 148 -2.89 8.43 17.41
C VAL A 148 -3.61 7.08 17.40
N LEU A 149 -2.97 6.02 17.90
CA LEU A 149 -3.54 4.68 18.03
C LEU A 149 -4.68 4.64 19.06
N GLU A 150 -4.61 5.45 20.11
CA GLU A 150 -5.67 5.56 21.13
C GLU A 150 -6.92 6.31 20.66
N LYS A 151 -6.90 6.97 19.51
CA LYS A 151 -8.09 7.65 18.99
C LYS A 151 -9.16 6.63 18.62
N GLU A 152 -10.37 6.78 19.14
CA GLU A 152 -11.53 5.91 18.87
C GLU A 152 -11.80 5.71 17.37
N GLU A 153 -11.58 6.76 16.57
CA GLU A 153 -11.69 6.70 15.10
C GLU A 153 -10.73 5.67 14.49
N TYR A 154 -9.50 5.59 15.01
CA TYR A 154 -8.49 4.63 14.54
C TYR A 154 -8.86 3.21 14.97
N GLN A 155 -9.22 3.01 16.23
CA GLN A 155 -9.66 1.69 16.73
C GLN A 155 -10.88 1.15 15.98
N SER A 156 -11.85 2.02 15.67
CA SER A 156 -13.02 1.65 14.88
C SER A 156 -12.65 1.22 13.46
N ARG A 157 -11.67 1.90 12.84
CA ARG A 157 -11.16 1.53 11.52
C ARG A 157 -10.37 0.23 11.53
N VAL A 158 -9.59 -0.04 12.59
CA VAL A 158 -8.86 -1.31 12.75
C VAL A 158 -9.86 -2.47 12.85
N LYS A 159 -10.88 -2.37 13.71
CA LYS A 159 -11.93 -3.40 13.82
C LYS A 159 -12.65 -3.65 12.48
N ALA A 160 -12.98 -2.59 11.75
CA ALA A 160 -13.61 -2.72 10.44
C ALA A 160 -12.71 -3.38 9.39
N VAL A 161 -11.38 -3.26 9.53
CA VAL A 161 -10.41 -3.97 8.69
C VAL A 161 -10.37 -5.44 9.08
N ASP A 162 -10.30 -5.76 10.37
CA ASP A 162 -10.31 -7.14 10.86
C ASP A 162 -11.58 -7.90 10.43
N GLU A 163 -12.74 -7.26 10.53
CA GLU A 163 -14.01 -7.83 10.07
C GLU A 163 -14.00 -8.10 8.55
N ARG A 164 -13.44 -7.17 7.76
CA ARG A 164 -13.30 -7.37 6.30
C ARG A 164 -12.34 -8.51 5.99
N GLU A 165 -11.25 -8.62 6.72
CA GLU A 165 -10.28 -9.71 6.56
C GLU A 165 -10.92 -11.07 6.85
N GLN A 166 -11.73 -11.18 7.91
CA GLN A 166 -12.47 -12.40 8.20
C GLN A 166 -13.46 -12.78 7.09
N VAL A 167 -14.15 -11.79 6.49
CA VAL A 167 -15.05 -12.02 5.36
C VAL A 167 -14.28 -12.47 4.13
N LEU A 168 -13.12 -11.88 3.86
CA LEU A 168 -12.26 -12.26 2.74
C LEU A 168 -11.75 -13.70 2.89
N ASN A 169 -11.25 -14.08 4.08
CA ASN A 169 -10.80 -15.45 4.34
C ASN A 169 -11.93 -16.48 4.13
N LYS A 170 -13.15 -16.18 4.58
CA LYS A 170 -14.31 -17.06 4.30
C LYS A 170 -14.58 -17.19 2.81
N ARG A 171 -14.51 -16.09 2.06
CA ARG A 171 -14.75 -16.08 0.61
C ARG A 171 -13.65 -16.83 -0.14
N GLU A 172 -12.40 -16.71 0.30
CA GLU A 172 -11.26 -17.42 -0.27
C GLU A 172 -11.40 -18.93 -0.09
N ASN A 173 -11.77 -19.38 1.11
CA ASN A 173 -12.04 -20.80 1.37
C ASN A 173 -13.18 -21.34 0.48
N MET A 174 -14.28 -20.60 0.33
CA MET A 174 -15.38 -20.98 -0.55
C MET A 174 -14.96 -21.04 -2.03
N LEU A 175 -14.04 -20.17 -2.46
CA LEU A 175 -13.50 -20.21 -3.83
C LEU A 175 -12.61 -21.42 -4.02
N ALA A 176 -11.72 -21.72 -3.06
CA ALA A 176 -10.87 -22.91 -3.10
C ALA A 176 -11.69 -24.21 -3.20
N GLU A 177 -12.76 -24.34 -2.41
CA GLU A 177 -13.69 -25.48 -2.50
C GLU A 177 -14.33 -25.61 -3.89
N ARG A 178 -14.73 -24.47 -4.49
CA ARG A 178 -15.31 -24.47 -5.84
C ARG A 178 -14.28 -24.83 -6.90
N GLU A 179 -13.05 -24.36 -6.79
CA GLU A 179 -11.95 -24.69 -7.71
C GLU A 179 -11.63 -26.18 -7.67
N VAL A 180 -11.60 -26.79 -6.48
CA VAL A 180 -11.45 -28.25 -6.32
C VAL A 180 -12.60 -28.98 -7.00
N LYS A 181 -13.86 -28.55 -6.78
CA LYS A 181 -15.02 -29.18 -7.41
C LYS A 181 -15.01 -29.07 -8.93
N VAL A 182 -14.65 -27.91 -9.45
CA VAL A 182 -14.52 -27.68 -10.89
C VAL A 182 -13.43 -28.57 -11.48
N THR A 183 -12.30 -28.71 -10.78
CA THR A 183 -11.21 -29.60 -11.19
C THR A 183 -11.65 -31.06 -11.25
N SER A 184 -12.37 -31.55 -10.23
CA SER A 184 -12.97 -32.90 -10.22
C SER A 184 -13.91 -33.11 -11.40
N MET A 185 -14.79 -32.14 -11.66
CA MET A 185 -15.73 -32.19 -12.78
C MET A 185 -15.01 -32.24 -14.14
N TYR A 186 -13.94 -31.46 -14.30
CA TYR A 186 -13.12 -31.51 -15.52
C TYR A 186 -12.44 -32.87 -15.72
N SER A 187 -11.94 -33.51 -14.66
CA SER A 187 -11.38 -34.86 -14.78
C SER A 187 -12.43 -35.89 -15.18
N GLU A 188 -13.62 -35.86 -14.59
CA GLU A 188 -14.72 -36.76 -14.93
C GLU A 188 -15.17 -36.59 -16.40
N LEU A 189 -15.23 -35.34 -16.88
CA LEU A 189 -15.53 -35.07 -18.29
C LEU A 189 -14.46 -35.63 -19.23
N MET A 190 -13.17 -35.49 -18.87
CA MET A 190 -12.09 -36.08 -19.67
C MET A 190 -12.16 -37.60 -19.76
N GLU A 191 -12.54 -38.27 -18.67
CA GLU A 191 -12.75 -39.73 -18.67
C GLU A 191 -13.93 -40.13 -19.56
N LYS A 192 -15.07 -39.45 -19.43
CA LYS A 192 -16.23 -39.70 -20.30
C LYS A 192 -15.93 -39.46 -21.78
N ASP A 193 -15.20 -38.40 -22.09
CA ASP A 193 -14.76 -38.12 -23.46
C ASP A 193 -13.85 -39.22 -24.00
N LYS A 194 -13.00 -39.81 -23.15
CA LYS A 194 -12.17 -40.95 -23.53
C LYS A 194 -13.01 -42.20 -23.80
N GLU A 195 -13.96 -42.52 -22.91
CA GLU A 195 -14.87 -43.64 -23.11
C GLU A 195 -15.71 -43.52 -24.38
N LEU A 196 -16.18 -42.31 -24.70
CA LEU A 196 -16.93 -42.05 -25.93
C LEU A 196 -16.07 -42.32 -27.17
N ARG A 197 -14.83 -41.82 -27.20
CA ARG A 197 -13.89 -42.11 -28.30
C ARG A 197 -13.63 -43.61 -28.46
N ASP A 198 -13.48 -44.34 -27.36
CA ASP A 198 -13.27 -45.79 -27.41
C ASP A 198 -14.51 -46.53 -27.94
N LYS A 199 -15.72 -46.08 -27.59
CA LYS A 199 -16.99 -46.62 -28.12
C LYS A 199 -17.15 -46.29 -29.61
N GLU A 200 -16.85 -45.07 -30.03
CA GLU A 200 -16.87 -44.66 -31.43
C GLU A 200 -15.90 -45.49 -32.28
N ALA A 201 -14.69 -45.75 -31.79
CA ALA A 201 -13.72 -46.60 -32.47
C ALA A 201 -14.23 -48.04 -32.66
N ARG A 202 -14.90 -48.61 -31.63
CA ARG A 202 -15.52 -49.94 -31.71
C ARG A 202 -16.66 -49.98 -32.72
N LEU A 203 -17.49 -48.93 -32.78
CA LEU A 203 -18.57 -48.82 -33.76
C LEU A 203 -18.01 -48.80 -35.19
N VAL A 204 -16.97 -48.01 -35.44
CA VAL A 204 -16.31 -47.95 -36.76
C VAL A 204 -15.76 -49.31 -37.17
N GLU A 205 -15.16 -50.06 -36.25
CA GLU A 205 -14.65 -51.41 -36.57
C GLU A 205 -15.78 -52.39 -36.88
N LEU A 206 -16.89 -52.31 -36.12
CA LEU A 206 -18.07 -53.12 -36.37
C LEU A 206 -18.70 -52.82 -37.74
N GLU A 207 -18.81 -51.55 -38.11
CA GLU A 207 -19.29 -51.10 -39.43
C GLU A 207 -18.42 -51.67 -40.56
N ARG A 208 -17.08 -51.64 -40.41
CA ARG A 208 -16.15 -52.24 -41.39
C ARG A 208 -16.34 -53.75 -41.51
N SER A 209 -16.56 -54.43 -40.39
CA SER A 209 -16.79 -55.87 -40.35
C SER A 209 -18.09 -56.25 -41.07
N ILE A 210 -19.18 -55.51 -40.81
CA ILE A 210 -20.48 -55.69 -41.47
C ILE A 210 -20.32 -55.48 -42.98
N MET A 211 -19.71 -54.36 -43.40
CA MET A 211 -19.50 -54.04 -44.81
C MET A 211 -18.70 -55.14 -45.54
N SER A 212 -17.66 -55.65 -44.90
CA SER A 212 -16.85 -56.75 -45.44
C SER A 212 -17.68 -58.03 -45.61
N ARG A 213 -18.55 -58.34 -44.65
CA ARG A 213 -19.44 -59.52 -44.69
C ARG A 213 -20.49 -59.39 -45.78
N GLU A 214 -21.11 -58.22 -45.91
CA GLU A 214 -22.08 -57.91 -46.97
C GLU A 214 -21.46 -58.07 -48.36
N LEU A 215 -20.25 -57.53 -48.56
CA LEU A 215 -19.52 -57.68 -49.82
C LEU A 215 -19.23 -59.16 -50.15
N GLN A 216 -18.78 -59.94 -49.16
CA GLN A 216 -18.55 -61.38 -49.36
C GLN A 216 -19.83 -62.13 -49.72
N MET A 217 -20.96 -61.77 -49.10
CA MET A 217 -22.26 -62.36 -49.40
C MET A 217 -22.70 -62.04 -50.84
N GLU A 218 -22.49 -60.80 -51.29
CA GLU A 218 -22.79 -60.36 -52.66
C GLU A 218 -21.93 -61.10 -53.70
N VAL A 219 -20.62 -61.25 -53.45
CA VAL A 219 -19.72 -62.04 -54.30
C VAL A 219 -20.17 -63.51 -54.38
N LYS A 220 -20.52 -64.12 -53.24
CA LYS A 220 -21.03 -65.50 -53.19
C LYS A 220 -22.37 -65.65 -53.91
N LYS A 221 -23.21 -64.63 -53.93
CA LYS A 221 -24.48 -64.64 -54.68
C LYS A 221 -24.20 -64.63 -56.18
N LYS A 222 -23.38 -63.69 -56.67
CA LYS A 222 -22.98 -63.64 -58.08
C LYS A 222 -22.35 -64.94 -58.56
N ASN A 223 -21.44 -65.53 -57.79
CA ASN A 223 -20.79 -66.79 -58.17
C ASN A 223 -21.71 -68.01 -58.24
N ARG A 224 -22.96 -67.93 -57.72
CA ARG A 224 -23.97 -68.99 -57.83
C ARG A 224 -24.93 -68.79 -59.00
N GLU A 225 -24.91 -67.63 -59.64
CA GLU A 225 -25.74 -67.27 -60.79
C GLU A 225 -25.04 -67.56 -62.14
N TYR A 226 -23.76 -67.94 -62.12
CA TYR A 226 -22.96 -68.43 -63.25
C TYR A 226 -22.67 -69.93 -63.11
#